data_AF-A0A2D5GU52-F1
#
_entry.id   AF-A0A2D5GU52-F1
#
_cell.length_a   1.000
_cell.length_b   1.000
_cell.length_c   1.000
_cell.angle_alpha   90.00
_cell.angle_beta   90.00
_cell.angle_gamma   90.00
#
_symmetry.space_group_name_H-M   'P 1'
#
loop_
_entity.id
_entity.type
_entity.pdbx_description
1 polymer ?
#
loop_
_entity_poly.entity_id
_entity_poly.type
_entity_poly.pdbx_seq_one_letter_code
_entity_poly.pdbx_strand_id
1 'polypeptide(L)'
;MKSTSDLKFKLVCLLIAAVLADCCLECGPIFAADSPAAEAIPFKIEAPYAWNRSDRYVPPDFQSFFPDDKEAGRQLDLMLEGKLKVTSIDERLALIRRGLRHCTKHRTTLLGQVGNQYIWNRKQQDPRAIELMYHASACDDGGVAHSAMYHGPTVVSDRSANLVRMLMEQYPRLDAQMQQRIAWGMRTYGDKAQTRTLLLGLLEDHRQLDDLTVAGTLETWQTVFETDPPELGRFDEVGLWMIAFHRTDDSVTHPRAAELLREMVLKPLRSQEELLLEYVTRVNEGRETAIVLLKGLKARRLLVDYLEKRNYTEPDFNELFSARVLQERRLQEFARFLPEDAPASRLPAYTRPPAGQVYAYQAAGFVAPEYQSFFTDDVQAGKELDELYENREKLAITDRELLELFRRGLRQSSSPNTMFGWISGALGWP
;
A
#
# COMPACT_ATOMS: atom_id res chain seq x y z
N MET A 1 -14.50 -28.35 -5.49
CA MET A 1 -15.19 -27.31 -6.28
C MET A 1 -14.46 -26.00 -6.00
N LYS A 2 -13.94 -25.33 -7.04
CA LYS A 2 -13.22 -24.05 -6.87
C LYS A 2 -14.16 -23.01 -6.26
N SER A 3 -13.73 -22.39 -5.17
CA SER A 3 -14.50 -21.40 -4.43
C SER A 3 -14.89 -20.25 -5.36
N THR A 4 -16.17 -19.86 -5.32
CA THR A 4 -16.70 -18.66 -5.98
C THR A 4 -16.03 -17.36 -5.52
N SER A 5 -15.29 -17.37 -4.39
CA SER A 5 -14.45 -16.25 -3.95
C SER A 5 -13.23 -16.03 -4.85
N ASP A 6 -12.66 -17.11 -5.38
CA ASP A 6 -11.42 -17.09 -6.17
C ASP A 6 -11.68 -16.56 -7.60
N LEU A 7 -12.90 -16.76 -8.10
CA LEU A 7 -13.41 -16.13 -9.32
C LEU A 7 -13.73 -14.65 -9.10
N LYS A 8 -14.33 -14.27 -7.96
CA LYS A 8 -14.62 -12.86 -7.65
C LYS A 8 -13.34 -12.05 -7.44
N PHE A 9 -12.32 -12.59 -6.77
CA PHE A 9 -11.03 -11.91 -6.58
C PHE A 9 -10.31 -11.70 -7.92
N LYS A 10 -10.27 -12.72 -8.80
CA LYS A 10 -9.69 -12.56 -10.14
C LYS A 10 -10.49 -11.61 -11.02
N LEU A 11 -11.83 -11.61 -10.92
CA LEU A 11 -12.70 -10.71 -11.66
C LEU A 11 -12.56 -9.26 -11.17
N VAL A 12 -12.41 -9.04 -9.86
CA VAL A 12 -12.17 -7.72 -9.26
C VAL A 12 -10.77 -7.22 -9.62
N CYS A 13 -9.73 -8.05 -9.58
CA CYS A 13 -8.40 -7.66 -10.06
C CYS A 13 -8.38 -7.36 -11.58
N LEU A 14 -9.14 -8.09 -12.39
CA LEU A 14 -9.30 -7.80 -13.82
C LEU A 14 -10.12 -6.54 -14.08
N LEU A 15 -11.16 -6.28 -13.28
CA LEU A 15 -11.96 -5.05 -13.36
C LEU A 15 -11.17 -3.82 -12.90
N ILE A 16 -10.36 -3.91 -11.86
CA ILE A 16 -9.46 -2.82 -11.44
C ILE A 16 -8.37 -2.58 -12.50
N ALA A 17 -7.80 -3.64 -13.08
CA ALA A 17 -6.85 -3.50 -14.19
C ALA A 17 -7.49 -2.92 -15.47
N ALA A 18 -8.76 -3.22 -15.73
CA ALA A 18 -9.51 -2.69 -16.88
C ALA A 18 -9.97 -1.23 -16.66
N VAL A 19 -10.42 -0.87 -15.45
CA VAL A 19 -10.79 0.50 -15.10
C VAL A 19 -9.57 1.43 -15.09
N LEU A 20 -8.39 0.93 -14.69
CA LEU A 20 -7.13 1.68 -14.82
C LEU A 20 -6.63 1.79 -16.27
N ALA A 21 -7.05 0.88 -17.16
CA ALA A 21 -6.72 0.94 -18.59
C ALA A 21 -7.67 1.87 -19.37
N ASP A 22 -8.95 1.96 -18.98
CA ASP A 22 -9.96 2.79 -19.65
C ASP A 22 -9.94 4.27 -19.22
N CYS A 23 -9.33 4.61 -18.08
CA CYS A 23 -9.04 6.01 -17.74
C CYS A 23 -7.90 6.63 -18.56
N CYS A 24 -7.37 5.91 -19.56
CA CYS A 24 -6.29 6.35 -20.45
C CYS A 24 -6.75 6.54 -21.91
N LEU A 25 -7.99 6.96 -22.14
CA LEU A 25 -8.46 7.36 -23.47
C LEU A 25 -8.24 8.86 -23.72
N GLU A 26 -7.30 9.11 -24.63
CA GLU A 26 -7.11 10.31 -25.46
C GLU A 26 -6.67 11.61 -24.78
N CYS A 27 -5.38 11.69 -24.44
CA CYS A 27 -4.62 12.93 -24.69
C CYS A 27 -3.70 12.68 -25.89
N GLY A 28 -4.13 13.14 -27.06
CA GLY A 28 -3.26 13.18 -28.24
C GLY A 28 -1.99 13.99 -27.97
N PRO A 29 -0.93 13.82 -28.77
CA PRO A 29 0.33 14.50 -28.54
C PRO A 29 0.16 16.01 -28.74
N ILE A 30 0.28 16.79 -27.66
CA ILE A 30 0.40 18.25 -27.74
C ILE A 30 1.87 18.59 -28.01
N PHE A 31 2.40 18.31 -29.21
CA PHE A 31 3.67 18.91 -29.61
C PHE A 31 3.66 19.28 -31.10
N ALA A 32 3.62 20.59 -31.34
CA ALA A 32 3.90 21.18 -32.65
C ALA A 32 5.36 20.97 -33.07
N ALA A 33 5.57 21.05 -34.39
CA ALA A 33 6.76 20.68 -35.14
C ALA A 33 8.04 21.47 -34.83
N ASP A 34 9.15 20.75 -35.00
CA ASP A 34 10.55 21.09 -35.32
C ASP A 34 11.24 22.30 -34.66
N SER A 35 12.20 21.99 -33.77
CA SER A 35 13.56 22.60 -33.62
C SER A 35 14.27 22.09 -32.35
N PRO A 36 15.61 22.28 -32.25
CA PRO A 36 16.67 21.41 -32.74
C PRO A 36 17.03 20.26 -31.76
N ALA A 37 17.76 19.25 -32.25
CA ALA A 37 18.20 18.09 -31.48
C ALA A 37 19.13 18.50 -30.32
N ALA A 38 18.82 17.99 -29.12
CA ALA A 38 19.72 18.08 -27.98
C ALA A 38 21.06 17.41 -28.31
N GLU A 39 22.18 18.04 -27.94
CA GLU A 39 23.51 17.44 -27.99
C GLU A 39 23.48 16.05 -27.33
N ALA A 40 24.10 15.06 -27.97
CA ALA A 40 24.09 13.67 -27.55
C ALA A 40 24.51 13.55 -26.07
N ILE A 41 23.62 13.05 -25.22
CA ILE A 41 23.90 12.87 -23.80
C ILE A 41 24.98 11.79 -23.68
N PRO A 42 26.22 12.14 -23.27
CA PRO A 42 27.25 11.13 -23.10
C PRO A 42 26.82 10.27 -21.92
N PHE A 43 26.67 8.95 -22.15
CA PHE A 43 26.67 7.83 -21.19
C PHE A 43 25.61 6.77 -21.52
N LYS A 44 25.90 5.51 -21.20
CA LYS A 44 24.96 4.38 -21.34
C LYS A 44 24.98 3.52 -20.08
N ILE A 45 23.85 2.87 -19.80
CA ILE A 45 23.73 1.80 -18.80
C ILE A 45 23.85 0.49 -19.57
N GLU A 46 24.92 -0.26 -19.32
CA GLU A 46 25.27 -1.45 -20.10
C GLU A 46 25.59 -2.62 -19.17
N ALA A 47 25.48 -3.83 -19.71
CA ALA A 47 25.84 -5.06 -19.00
C ALA A 47 27.35 -5.09 -18.68
N PRO A 48 27.77 -5.81 -17.61
CA PRO A 48 26.94 -6.64 -16.73
C PRO A 48 26.18 -5.83 -15.67
N TYR A 49 24.91 -6.16 -15.45
CA TYR A 49 24.06 -5.51 -14.44
C TYR A 49 24.24 -6.17 -13.07
N ALA A 50 24.44 -5.38 -12.02
CA ALA A 50 24.63 -5.88 -10.66
C ALA A 50 23.45 -6.76 -10.20
N TRP A 51 22.23 -6.34 -10.53
CA TRP A 51 21.02 -7.01 -10.07
C TRP A 51 20.88 -8.43 -10.62
N ASN A 52 21.46 -8.81 -11.75
CA ASN A 52 21.27 -10.14 -12.37
C ASN A 52 22.52 -10.99 -12.51
N ARG A 53 23.62 -10.63 -11.84
CA ARG A 53 24.83 -11.45 -11.84
C ARG A 53 24.57 -12.82 -11.19
N SER A 54 25.12 -13.86 -11.81
CA SER A 54 25.09 -15.23 -11.30
C SER A 54 26.41 -15.68 -10.68
N ASP A 55 27.51 -14.96 -10.95
CA ASP A 55 28.86 -15.31 -10.51
C ASP A 55 29.17 -14.82 -9.09
N ARG A 56 28.58 -13.68 -8.69
CA ARG A 56 28.75 -13.09 -7.35
C ARG A 56 27.62 -12.14 -6.98
N TYR A 57 27.46 -11.94 -5.67
CA TYR A 57 26.63 -10.87 -5.15
C TYR A 57 27.31 -9.50 -5.30
N VAL A 58 26.55 -8.51 -5.74
CA VAL A 58 26.95 -7.10 -5.80
C VAL A 58 25.85 -6.27 -5.14
N PRO A 59 26.07 -5.69 -3.95
CA PRO A 59 25.06 -4.88 -3.26
C PRO A 59 24.76 -3.59 -4.04
N PRO A 60 23.57 -3.01 -3.87
CA PRO A 60 23.25 -1.71 -4.46
C PRO A 60 24.14 -0.63 -3.84
N ASP A 61 24.62 0.28 -4.68
CA ASP A 61 25.46 1.42 -4.30
C ASP A 61 24.99 2.67 -5.05
N PHE A 62 24.36 3.59 -4.33
CA PHE A 62 23.84 4.82 -4.89
C PHE A 62 24.98 5.77 -5.32
N GLN A 63 25.96 5.97 -4.45
CA GLN A 63 26.98 7.01 -4.62
C GLN A 63 27.92 6.68 -5.79
N SER A 64 28.26 5.41 -5.98
CA SER A 64 29.10 4.97 -7.10
C SER A 64 28.34 4.91 -8.42
N PHE A 65 27.04 4.60 -8.40
CA PHE A 65 26.25 4.44 -9.63
C PHE A 65 25.72 5.77 -10.19
N PHE A 66 25.33 6.70 -9.30
CA PHE A 66 24.84 8.03 -9.63
C PHE A 66 25.95 9.08 -9.40
N PRO A 67 26.66 9.51 -10.46
CA PRO A 67 27.81 10.40 -10.32
C PRO A 67 27.42 11.76 -9.73
N ASP A 68 28.43 12.46 -9.19
CA ASP A 68 28.31 13.82 -8.67
C ASP A 68 28.23 14.87 -9.81
N ASP A 69 27.22 14.78 -10.68
CA ASP A 69 27.06 15.62 -11.87
C ASP A 69 25.93 16.67 -11.67
N LYS A 70 26.33 17.87 -11.22
CA LYS A 70 25.41 18.99 -10.98
C LYS A 70 24.77 19.53 -12.26
N GLU A 71 25.47 19.46 -13.40
CA GLU A 71 24.91 19.91 -14.67
C GLU A 71 23.81 18.96 -15.14
N ALA A 72 24.05 17.64 -15.07
CA ALA A 72 23.02 16.66 -15.37
C ALA A 72 21.82 16.76 -14.43
N GLY A 73 22.03 17.12 -13.15
CA GLY A 73 20.93 17.44 -12.22
C GLY A 73 20.05 18.57 -12.73
N ARG A 74 20.65 19.69 -13.19
CA ARG A 74 19.91 20.81 -13.78
C ARG A 74 19.20 20.42 -15.08
N GLN A 75 19.86 19.64 -15.95
CA GLN A 75 19.25 19.14 -17.18
C GLN A 75 18.05 18.23 -16.88
N LEU A 76 18.16 17.38 -15.85
CA LEU A 76 17.07 16.51 -15.42
C LEU A 76 15.90 17.32 -14.86
N ASP A 77 16.16 18.37 -14.06
CA ASP A 77 15.12 19.30 -13.61
C ASP A 77 14.41 19.98 -14.79
N LEU A 78 15.15 20.46 -15.80
CA LEU A 78 14.57 21.04 -17.02
C LEU A 78 13.74 20.02 -17.81
N MET A 79 14.14 18.75 -17.84
CA MET A 79 13.37 17.69 -18.49
C MET A 79 12.04 17.47 -17.77
N LEU A 80 12.05 17.44 -16.43
CA LEU A 80 10.85 17.27 -15.61
C LEU A 80 9.88 18.46 -15.73
N GLU A 81 10.41 19.66 -15.94
CA GLU A 81 9.62 20.87 -16.20
C GLU A 81 9.11 20.97 -17.66
N GLY A 82 9.43 20.00 -18.51
CA GLY A 82 9.06 20.03 -19.94
C GLY A 82 9.85 21.03 -20.78
N LYS A 83 10.91 21.63 -20.22
CA LYS A 83 11.79 22.61 -20.88
C LYS A 83 12.94 21.98 -21.65
N LEU A 84 13.26 20.71 -21.36
CA LEU A 84 14.22 19.91 -22.11
C LEU A 84 13.52 18.68 -22.68
N LYS A 85 13.56 18.52 -24.02
CA LYS A 85 13.03 17.33 -24.69
C LYS A 85 14.11 16.26 -24.77
N VAL A 86 13.81 15.08 -24.21
CA VAL A 86 14.62 13.86 -24.34
C VAL A 86 13.73 12.78 -24.94
N THR A 87 14.03 12.38 -26.18
CA THR A 87 13.12 11.58 -27.00
C THR A 87 13.43 10.09 -26.94
N SER A 88 14.71 9.70 -26.77
CA SER A 88 15.07 8.29 -26.65
C SER A 88 15.04 7.80 -25.20
N ILE A 89 14.74 6.51 -25.03
CA ILE A 89 14.83 5.82 -23.73
C ILE A 89 16.27 5.81 -23.22
N ASP A 90 17.24 5.61 -24.11
CA ASP A 90 18.67 5.55 -23.77
C ASP A 90 19.15 6.87 -23.16
N GLU A 91 18.87 7.99 -23.84
CA GLU A 91 19.22 9.32 -23.34
C GLU A 91 18.50 9.64 -22.04
N ARG A 92 17.23 9.23 -21.91
CA ARG A 92 16.45 9.45 -20.69
C ARG A 92 17.03 8.71 -19.50
N LEU A 93 17.28 7.41 -19.62
CA LEU A 93 17.88 6.61 -18.54
C LEU A 93 19.31 7.09 -18.23
N ALA A 94 20.09 7.50 -19.23
CA ALA A 94 21.41 8.08 -19.04
C ALA A 94 21.36 9.41 -18.27
N LEU A 95 20.43 10.30 -18.63
CA LEU A 95 20.23 11.58 -17.94
C LEU A 95 19.77 11.36 -16.49
N ILE A 96 18.85 10.42 -16.25
CA ILE A 96 18.43 10.07 -14.89
C ILE A 96 19.62 9.55 -14.09
N ARG A 97 20.39 8.60 -14.64
CA ARG A 97 21.57 8.07 -13.94
C ARG A 97 22.57 9.17 -13.59
N ARG A 98 22.83 10.12 -14.50
CA ARG A 98 23.76 11.22 -14.23
C ARG A 98 23.20 12.26 -13.26
N GLY A 99 21.91 12.58 -13.38
CA GLY A 99 21.30 13.73 -12.71
C GLY A 99 20.59 13.43 -11.39
N LEU A 100 20.19 12.19 -11.11
CA LEU A 100 19.30 11.87 -9.96
C LEU A 100 19.83 12.39 -8.62
N ARG A 101 21.15 12.34 -8.42
CA ARG A 101 21.83 12.81 -7.19
C ARG A 101 21.61 14.30 -6.93
N HIS A 102 21.58 15.12 -7.97
CA HIS A 102 21.45 16.60 -7.88
C HIS A 102 20.10 17.14 -8.37
N CYS A 103 19.18 16.26 -8.77
CA CYS A 103 17.84 16.61 -9.16
C CYS A 103 17.07 17.17 -7.97
N THR A 104 16.52 18.37 -8.10
CA THR A 104 15.80 19.06 -7.01
C THR A 104 14.29 18.90 -7.13
N LYS A 105 13.79 18.41 -8.27
CA LYS A 105 12.37 18.32 -8.59
C LYS A 105 11.90 16.88 -8.63
N HIS A 106 10.77 16.60 -7.96
CA HIS A 106 9.93 15.41 -8.18
C HIS A 106 10.65 14.05 -8.27
N ARG A 107 11.76 13.83 -7.55
CA ARG A 107 12.57 12.59 -7.65
C ARG A 107 11.77 11.31 -7.44
N THR A 108 10.87 11.30 -6.45
CA THR A 108 10.03 10.14 -6.14
C THR A 108 9.04 9.84 -7.27
N THR A 109 8.41 10.88 -7.84
CA THR A 109 7.52 10.78 -9.00
C THR A 109 8.27 10.30 -10.25
N LEU A 110 9.48 10.80 -10.48
CA LEU A 110 10.34 10.37 -11.59
C LEU A 110 10.63 8.86 -11.50
N LEU A 111 11.02 8.35 -10.33
CA LEU A 111 11.28 6.92 -10.15
C LEU A 111 10.00 6.07 -10.31
N GLY A 112 8.86 6.58 -9.83
CA GLY A 112 7.56 5.96 -10.08
C GLY A 112 7.23 5.86 -11.57
N GLN A 113 7.52 6.91 -12.35
CA GLN A 113 7.37 6.91 -13.80
C GLN A 113 8.31 5.90 -14.47
N VAL A 114 9.59 5.84 -14.08
CA VAL A 114 10.55 4.86 -14.60
C VAL A 114 10.04 3.43 -14.40
N GLY A 115 9.67 3.09 -13.17
CA GLY A 115 9.20 1.74 -12.88
C GLY A 115 7.89 1.41 -13.59
N ASN A 116 6.93 2.33 -13.61
CA ASN A 116 5.66 2.11 -14.33
C ASN A 116 5.86 1.97 -15.83
N GLN A 117 6.75 2.75 -16.46
CA GLN A 117 6.96 2.73 -17.90
C GLN A 117 7.78 1.53 -18.37
N TYR A 118 8.76 1.09 -17.59
CA TYR A 118 9.79 0.16 -18.08
C TYR A 118 9.89 -1.16 -17.30
N ILE A 119 9.24 -1.30 -16.15
CA ILE A 119 9.38 -2.48 -15.27
C ILE A 119 8.02 -3.07 -14.92
N TRP A 120 7.20 -2.36 -14.16
CA TRP A 120 5.97 -2.89 -13.59
C TRP A 120 4.93 -3.18 -14.68
N ASN A 121 4.36 -4.39 -14.67
CA ASN A 121 3.35 -4.87 -15.60
C ASN A 121 3.82 -4.86 -17.07
N ARG A 122 5.14 -4.90 -17.30
CA ARG A 122 5.73 -5.01 -18.64
C ARG A 122 6.03 -6.46 -18.98
N LYS A 123 5.59 -6.89 -20.18
CA LYS A 123 5.90 -8.23 -20.72
C LYS A 123 7.41 -8.44 -20.87
N GLN A 124 8.11 -7.39 -21.31
CA GLN A 124 9.56 -7.31 -21.37
C GLN A 124 10.01 -6.13 -20.52
N GLN A 125 10.64 -6.42 -19.39
CA GLN A 125 11.15 -5.39 -18.48
C GLN A 125 12.52 -4.91 -18.98
N ASP A 126 12.76 -3.60 -18.92
CA ASP A 126 14.03 -3.03 -19.35
C ASP A 126 15.12 -3.25 -18.28
N PRO A 127 16.19 -4.03 -18.58
CA PRO A 127 17.20 -4.38 -17.59
C PRO A 127 18.00 -3.18 -17.09
N ARG A 128 18.05 -2.09 -17.88
CA ARG A 128 18.76 -0.85 -17.53
C ARG A 128 17.95 -0.02 -16.53
N ALA A 129 16.63 0.00 -16.70
CA ALA A 129 15.73 0.60 -15.71
C ALA A 129 15.78 -0.19 -14.40
N ILE A 130 15.83 -1.52 -14.46
CA ILE A 130 15.99 -2.35 -13.25
C ILE A 130 17.33 -2.05 -12.55
N GLU A 131 18.44 -1.97 -13.27
CA GLU A 131 19.74 -1.60 -12.70
C GLU A 131 19.69 -0.22 -12.03
N LEU A 132 19.08 0.77 -12.69
CA LEU A 132 18.88 2.10 -12.13
C LEU A 132 18.09 2.03 -10.81
N MET A 133 16.96 1.33 -10.79
CA MET A 133 16.11 1.22 -9.60
C MET A 133 16.77 0.38 -8.49
N TYR A 134 17.59 -0.63 -8.85
CA TYR A 134 18.38 -1.42 -7.92
C TYR A 134 19.34 -0.53 -7.13
N HIS A 135 20.15 0.28 -7.81
CA HIS A 135 21.06 1.22 -7.15
C HIS A 135 20.34 2.38 -6.46
N ALA A 136 19.23 2.87 -7.02
CA ALA A 136 18.44 3.95 -6.42
C ALA A 136 17.81 3.53 -5.07
N SER A 137 17.57 2.23 -4.86
CA SER A 137 17.05 1.69 -3.60
C SER A 137 18.01 1.81 -2.41
N ALA A 138 19.29 2.13 -2.67
CA ALA A 138 20.30 2.40 -1.63
C ALA A 138 20.55 3.90 -1.39
N CYS A 139 19.63 4.77 -1.81
CA CYS A 139 19.74 6.20 -1.56
C CYS A 139 19.57 6.52 -0.07
N ASP A 140 20.33 7.48 0.46
CA ASP A 140 20.16 7.97 1.83
C ASP A 140 18.85 8.77 2.01
N ASP A 141 18.27 9.29 0.92
CA ASP A 141 16.93 9.86 0.93
C ASP A 141 15.88 8.74 0.95
N GLY A 142 15.21 8.58 2.09
CA GLY A 142 14.23 7.52 2.30
C GLY A 142 13.06 7.53 1.30
N GLY A 143 12.64 8.70 0.80
CA GLY A 143 11.58 8.79 -0.20
C GLY A 143 12.04 8.27 -1.57
N VAL A 144 13.28 8.61 -1.96
CA VAL A 144 13.92 8.11 -3.19
C VAL A 144 14.14 6.60 -3.10
N ALA A 145 14.71 6.12 -2.00
CA ALA A 145 14.96 4.69 -1.78
C ALA A 145 13.65 3.88 -1.79
N HIS A 146 12.62 4.36 -1.08
CA HIS A 146 11.31 3.74 -1.05
C HIS A 146 10.69 3.68 -2.45
N SER A 147 10.65 4.80 -3.19
CA SER A 147 10.06 4.83 -4.55
C SER A 147 10.79 3.89 -5.50
N ALA A 148 12.13 3.86 -5.45
CA ALA A 148 12.95 2.94 -6.22
C ALA A 148 12.62 1.47 -5.91
N MET A 149 12.54 1.12 -4.62
CA MET A 149 12.23 -0.24 -4.18
C MET A 149 10.81 -0.68 -4.61
N TYR A 150 9.82 0.20 -4.38
CA TYR A 150 8.41 -0.07 -4.61
C TYR A 150 8.06 -0.27 -6.10
N HIS A 151 8.68 0.51 -6.99
CA HIS A 151 8.41 0.47 -8.43
C HIS A 151 9.45 -0.33 -9.24
N GLY A 152 10.54 -0.80 -8.63
CA GLY A 152 11.61 -1.53 -9.28
C GLY A 152 11.79 -2.96 -8.75
N PRO A 153 12.76 -3.23 -7.86
CA PRO A 153 13.10 -4.60 -7.43
C PRO A 153 11.92 -5.46 -6.94
N THR A 154 10.93 -4.86 -6.27
CA THR A 154 9.76 -5.63 -5.78
C THR A 154 8.84 -6.13 -6.90
N VAL A 155 8.96 -5.63 -8.13
CA VAL A 155 8.10 -5.97 -9.28
C VAL A 155 8.85 -6.61 -10.45
N VAL A 156 10.13 -6.95 -10.27
CA VAL A 156 10.91 -7.68 -11.30
C VAL A 156 10.40 -9.12 -11.41
N SER A 157 10.06 -9.54 -12.62
CA SER A 157 9.51 -10.87 -12.90
C SER A 157 10.58 -11.96 -12.93
N ASP A 158 11.70 -11.71 -13.61
CA ASP A 158 12.86 -12.61 -13.59
C ASP A 158 13.75 -12.32 -12.38
N ARG A 159 13.40 -12.89 -11.22
CA ARG A 159 14.14 -12.66 -9.98
C ARG A 159 15.46 -13.43 -9.98
N SER A 160 16.57 -12.71 -10.05
CA SER A 160 17.90 -13.29 -9.83
C SER A 160 18.15 -13.58 -8.33
N ALA A 161 19.19 -14.36 -8.03
CA ALA A 161 19.65 -14.55 -6.65
C ALA A 161 20.12 -13.24 -5.99
N ASN A 162 20.78 -12.34 -6.75
CA ASN A 162 21.23 -11.05 -6.22
C ASN A 162 20.06 -10.16 -5.82
N LEU A 163 19.00 -10.13 -6.63
CA LEU A 163 17.82 -9.34 -6.34
C LEU A 163 17.06 -9.86 -5.13
N VAL A 164 16.89 -11.20 -5.02
CA VAL A 164 16.28 -11.82 -3.83
C VAL A 164 17.11 -11.53 -2.58
N ARG A 165 18.44 -11.69 -2.67
CA ARG A 165 19.35 -11.41 -1.55
C ARG A 165 19.27 -9.95 -1.10
N MET A 166 19.31 -9.00 -2.03
CA MET A 166 19.21 -7.58 -1.71
C MET A 166 17.89 -7.26 -1.00
N LEU A 167 16.76 -7.77 -1.50
CA LEU A 167 15.45 -7.57 -0.86
C LEU A 167 15.42 -8.11 0.57
N MET A 168 15.98 -9.30 0.79
CA MET A 168 15.99 -9.96 2.11
C MET A 168 17.00 -9.35 3.08
N GLU A 169 18.14 -8.82 2.61
CA GLU A 169 19.08 -8.07 3.45
C GLU A 169 18.48 -6.75 3.95
N GLN A 170 17.61 -6.12 3.15
CA GLN A 170 16.90 -4.91 3.57
C GLN A 170 15.65 -5.20 4.41
N TYR A 171 14.99 -6.34 4.19
CA TYR A 171 13.70 -6.71 4.78
C TYR A 171 13.53 -6.38 6.28
N PRO A 172 14.48 -6.69 7.18
CA PRO A 172 14.32 -6.42 8.61
C PRO A 172 14.26 -4.94 8.98
N ARG A 173 14.66 -4.04 8.08
CA ARG A 173 14.67 -2.58 8.30
C ARG A 173 13.49 -1.88 7.63
N LEU A 174 12.70 -2.63 6.86
CA LEU A 174 11.57 -2.10 6.12
C LEU A 174 10.32 -2.09 7.00
N ASP A 175 9.43 -1.15 6.73
CA ASP A 175 8.11 -1.14 7.35
C ASP A 175 7.24 -2.31 6.88
N ALA A 176 6.11 -2.53 7.56
CA ALA A 176 5.18 -3.61 7.27
C ALA A 176 4.65 -3.57 5.81
N GLN A 177 4.48 -2.39 5.22
CA GLN A 177 4.00 -2.28 3.83
C GLN A 177 5.03 -2.82 2.85
N MET A 178 6.29 -2.41 3.03
CA MET A 178 7.35 -2.86 2.16
C MET A 178 7.65 -4.35 2.35
N GLN A 179 7.52 -4.87 3.58
CA GLN A 179 7.57 -6.31 3.84
C GLN A 179 6.44 -7.07 3.13
N GLN A 180 5.18 -6.62 3.25
CA GLN A 180 4.04 -7.18 2.54
C GLN A 180 4.19 -7.07 1.02
N ARG A 181 4.75 -5.96 0.53
CA ARG A 181 5.04 -5.75 -0.90
C ARG A 181 6.08 -6.75 -1.41
N ILE A 182 7.12 -7.04 -0.63
CA ILE A 182 8.08 -8.09 -0.94
C ILE A 182 7.39 -9.45 -0.97
N ALA A 183 6.56 -9.78 0.04
CA ALA A 183 5.81 -11.03 0.09
C ALA A 183 4.91 -11.22 -1.14
N TRP A 184 4.12 -10.20 -1.48
CA TRP A 184 3.31 -10.17 -2.70
C TRP A 184 4.16 -10.35 -3.95
N GLY A 185 5.31 -9.67 -4.02
CA GLY A 185 6.22 -9.76 -5.15
C GLY A 185 6.83 -11.16 -5.32
N MET A 186 7.16 -11.84 -4.23
CA MET A 186 7.65 -13.24 -4.26
C MET A 186 6.54 -14.20 -4.69
N ARG A 187 5.32 -14.03 -4.16
CA ARG A 187 4.16 -14.85 -4.55
C ARG A 187 3.78 -14.67 -6.02
N THR A 188 3.79 -13.43 -6.50
CA THR A 188 3.29 -13.07 -7.85
C THR A 188 4.29 -13.43 -8.94
N TYR A 189 5.58 -13.15 -8.71
CA TYR A 189 6.62 -13.29 -9.73
C TYR A 189 7.49 -14.53 -9.55
N GLY A 190 7.19 -15.35 -8.54
CA GLY A 190 7.97 -16.51 -8.16
C GLY A 190 9.02 -16.18 -7.12
N ASP A 191 9.26 -17.15 -6.25
CA ASP A 191 10.32 -17.13 -5.27
C ASP A 191 11.58 -17.80 -5.83
N LYS A 192 12.59 -17.95 -4.96
CA LYS A 192 13.69 -18.89 -5.18
C LYS A 192 13.80 -19.76 -3.94
N ALA A 193 14.45 -20.93 -4.09
CA ALA A 193 14.85 -21.75 -2.95
C ALA A 193 15.59 -20.94 -1.87
N GLN A 194 16.35 -19.91 -2.30
CA GLN A 194 17.03 -18.97 -1.41
C GLN A 194 16.09 -18.16 -0.51
N THR A 195 14.89 -17.78 -0.97
CA THR A 195 13.92 -17.01 -0.16
C THR A 195 13.57 -17.75 1.12
N ARG A 196 13.35 -19.07 1.02
CA ARG A 196 13.06 -19.92 2.18
C ARG A 196 14.22 -19.93 3.17
N THR A 197 15.44 -20.13 2.68
CA THR A 197 16.65 -20.12 3.53
C THR A 197 16.83 -18.79 4.26
N LEU A 198 16.61 -17.67 3.56
CA LEU A 198 16.80 -16.34 4.14
C LEU A 198 15.73 -16.01 5.19
N LEU A 199 14.47 -16.35 4.95
CA LEU A 199 13.41 -16.18 5.94
C LEU A 199 13.61 -17.11 7.15
N LEU A 200 14.06 -18.36 6.95
CA LEU A 200 14.45 -19.24 8.06
C LEU A 200 15.55 -18.61 8.91
N GLY A 201 16.59 -18.07 8.28
CA GLY A 201 17.67 -17.38 9.00
C GLY A 201 17.15 -16.23 9.87
N LEU A 202 16.24 -15.41 9.36
CA LEU A 202 15.60 -14.35 10.16
C LEU A 202 14.82 -14.91 11.35
N LEU A 203 14.07 -16.00 11.16
CA LEU A 203 13.32 -16.66 12.24
C LEU A 203 14.24 -17.36 13.25
N GLU A 204 15.40 -17.85 12.84
CA GLU A 204 16.43 -18.39 13.74
C GLU A 204 17.04 -17.26 14.57
N ASP A 205 17.34 -16.12 13.94
CA ASP A 205 17.91 -14.92 14.57
C ASP A 205 16.87 -14.01 15.24
N HIS A 206 15.63 -14.46 15.42
CA HIS A 206 14.50 -13.68 15.95
C HIS A 206 14.80 -12.88 17.23
N ARG A 207 15.72 -13.35 18.08
CA ARG A 207 16.14 -12.64 19.31
C ARG A 207 16.87 -11.32 19.05
N GLN A 208 17.37 -11.11 17.83
CA GLN A 208 18.02 -9.87 17.40
C GLN A 208 17.07 -8.94 16.64
N LEU A 209 15.83 -9.39 16.40
CA LEU A 209 14.81 -8.67 15.64
C LEU A 209 13.77 -8.12 16.62
N ASP A 210 13.13 -7.01 16.22
CA ASP A 210 11.94 -6.55 16.92
C ASP A 210 10.74 -7.47 16.61
N ASP A 211 9.74 -7.42 17.49
CA ASP A 211 8.55 -8.28 17.43
C ASP A 211 7.75 -8.10 16.12
N LEU A 212 7.69 -6.88 15.58
CA LEU A 212 6.98 -6.61 14.31
C LEU A 212 7.70 -7.26 13.13
N THR A 213 9.03 -7.21 13.10
CA THR A 213 9.83 -7.86 12.08
C THR A 213 9.70 -9.38 12.12
N VAL A 214 9.67 -9.99 13.31
CA VAL A 214 9.41 -11.43 13.46
C VAL A 214 8.00 -11.77 12.95
N ALA A 215 6.98 -11.03 13.39
CA ALA A 215 5.60 -11.24 12.96
C ALA A 215 5.44 -11.08 11.44
N GLY A 216 6.01 -10.02 10.85
CA GLY A 216 6.00 -9.79 9.41
C GLY A 216 6.71 -10.92 8.65
N THR A 217 7.82 -11.44 9.19
CA THR A 217 8.52 -12.61 8.61
C THR A 217 7.63 -13.84 8.56
N LEU A 218 6.83 -14.09 9.61
CA LEU A 218 5.85 -15.18 9.65
C LEU A 218 4.72 -14.96 8.62
N GLU A 219 4.22 -13.73 8.45
CA GLU A 219 3.23 -13.41 7.41
C GLU A 219 3.78 -13.58 5.99
N THR A 220 5.01 -13.14 5.76
CA THR A 220 5.70 -13.31 4.49
C THR A 220 5.89 -14.78 4.18
N TRP A 221 6.30 -15.59 5.17
CA TRP A 221 6.43 -17.03 5.02
C TRP A 221 5.10 -17.66 4.59
N GLN A 222 4.01 -17.37 5.31
CA GLN A 222 2.69 -17.92 4.99
C GLN A 222 2.21 -17.47 3.61
N THR A 223 2.45 -16.22 3.24
CA THR A 223 2.04 -15.65 1.94
C THR A 223 2.80 -16.29 0.77
N VAL A 224 4.08 -16.59 0.95
CA VAL A 224 4.94 -17.10 -0.13
C VAL A 224 4.84 -18.62 -0.26
N PHE A 225 4.79 -19.35 0.86
CA PHE A 225 4.86 -20.82 0.85
C PHE A 225 3.53 -21.52 1.14
N GLU A 226 2.51 -20.79 1.61
CA GLU A 226 1.20 -21.34 1.98
C GLU A 226 1.28 -22.48 3.02
N THR A 227 2.28 -22.43 3.89
CA THR A 227 2.57 -23.42 4.95
C THR A 227 3.16 -22.74 6.18
N ASP A 228 2.96 -23.33 7.36
CA ASP A 228 3.64 -22.87 8.58
C ASP A 228 5.18 -23.08 8.50
N PRO A 229 5.99 -22.18 9.07
CA PRO A 229 7.42 -22.43 9.24
C PRO A 229 7.66 -23.52 10.30
N PRO A 230 8.83 -24.18 10.26
CA PRO A 230 9.22 -25.13 11.31
C PRO A 230 9.13 -24.50 12.71
N GLU A 231 8.68 -25.29 13.68
CA GLU A 231 8.59 -24.88 15.09
C GLU A 231 7.74 -23.61 15.35
N LEU A 232 6.71 -23.35 14.52
CA LEU A 232 5.87 -22.15 14.62
C LEU A 232 5.39 -21.84 16.05
N GLY A 233 5.11 -22.85 16.86
CA GLY A 233 4.66 -22.68 18.25
C GLY A 233 5.60 -21.88 19.15
N ARG A 234 6.89 -21.77 18.81
CA ARG A 234 7.84 -20.90 19.54
C ARG A 234 7.55 -19.41 19.38
N PHE A 235 6.71 -19.05 18.42
CA PHE A 235 6.28 -17.68 18.13
C PHE A 235 4.83 -17.41 18.55
N ASP A 236 4.24 -18.25 19.40
CA ASP A 236 2.84 -18.13 19.83
C ASP A 236 2.51 -16.78 20.48
N GLU A 237 3.50 -16.14 21.12
CA GLU A 237 3.35 -14.86 21.80
C GLU A 237 3.69 -13.64 20.93
N VAL A 238 4.18 -13.86 19.69
CA VAL A 238 4.67 -12.79 18.80
C VAL A 238 3.54 -11.96 18.23
N GLY A 239 3.73 -10.65 18.23
CA GLY A 239 2.90 -9.67 17.55
C GLY A 239 1.64 -9.27 18.31
N LEU A 240 1.16 -8.08 17.97
CA LEU A 240 -0.21 -7.65 18.22
C LEU A 240 -0.99 -7.77 16.93
N TRP A 241 -2.15 -8.43 16.95
CA TRP A 241 -2.88 -8.77 15.74
C TRP A 241 -4.25 -8.13 15.75
N MET A 242 -4.61 -7.50 14.63
CA MET A 242 -5.89 -6.85 14.49
C MET A 242 -6.75 -7.56 13.46
N ILE A 243 -7.94 -7.97 13.90
CA ILE A 243 -8.89 -8.71 13.07
C ILE A 243 -10.19 -7.94 13.08
N ALA A 244 -10.69 -7.63 11.88
CA ALA A 244 -12.04 -7.13 11.68
C ALA A 244 -12.87 -8.15 10.91
N PHE A 245 -14.09 -8.35 11.36
CA PHE A 245 -15.04 -9.24 10.70
C PHE A 245 -16.47 -8.86 11.05
N HIS A 246 -17.37 -9.25 10.17
CA HIS A 246 -18.80 -9.14 10.38
C HIS A 246 -19.48 -10.48 10.07
N ARG A 247 -20.75 -10.58 10.46
CA ARG A 247 -21.59 -11.69 10.02
C ARG A 247 -22.16 -11.39 8.64
N THR A 248 -22.62 -12.40 7.92
CA THR A 248 -23.27 -12.21 6.59
C THR A 248 -24.74 -12.57 6.59
N ASP A 249 -25.27 -13.04 7.73
CA ASP A 249 -26.67 -13.40 7.89
C ASP A 249 -27.52 -12.24 8.44
N ASP A 250 -28.83 -12.42 8.51
CA ASP A 250 -29.78 -11.37 8.92
C ASP A 250 -29.57 -10.85 10.36
N SER A 251 -28.69 -11.47 11.15
CA SER A 251 -28.35 -11.00 12.49
C SER A 251 -27.43 -9.78 12.50
N VAL A 252 -26.89 -9.36 11.35
CA VAL A 252 -25.99 -8.20 11.21
C VAL A 252 -26.64 -6.86 11.53
N THR A 253 -27.96 -6.77 11.37
CA THR A 253 -28.76 -5.58 11.70
C THR A 253 -29.53 -5.73 13.02
N HIS A 254 -29.34 -6.86 13.72
CA HIS A 254 -30.03 -7.13 14.98
C HIS A 254 -29.56 -6.13 16.05
N PRO A 255 -30.44 -5.63 16.94
CA PRO A 255 -30.04 -4.73 18.03
C PRO A 255 -28.93 -5.27 18.95
N ARG A 256 -28.76 -6.60 18.97
CA ARG A 256 -27.73 -7.34 19.74
C ARG A 256 -26.55 -7.82 18.88
N ALA A 257 -26.39 -7.33 17.65
CA ALA A 257 -25.31 -7.77 16.76
C ALA A 257 -23.92 -7.61 17.40
N ALA A 258 -23.69 -6.50 18.09
CA ALA A 258 -22.43 -6.25 18.82
C ALA A 258 -22.17 -7.27 19.94
N GLU A 259 -23.21 -7.75 20.63
CA GLU A 259 -23.07 -8.77 21.68
C GLU A 259 -22.74 -10.14 21.07
N LEU A 260 -23.44 -10.51 19.99
CA LEU A 260 -23.20 -11.76 19.27
C LEU A 260 -21.78 -11.84 18.72
N LEU A 261 -21.29 -10.73 18.15
CA LEU A 261 -19.92 -10.64 17.68
C LEU A 261 -18.90 -10.79 18.81
N ARG A 262 -19.15 -10.17 19.97
CA ARG A 262 -18.29 -10.31 21.15
C ARG A 262 -18.24 -11.76 21.65
N GLU A 263 -19.38 -12.44 21.71
CA GLU A 263 -19.44 -13.87 22.07
C GLU A 263 -18.64 -14.74 21.09
N MET A 264 -18.67 -14.39 19.80
CA MET A 264 -17.89 -15.10 18.78
C MET A 264 -16.38 -14.93 18.97
N VAL A 265 -15.91 -13.77 19.45
CA VAL A 265 -14.50 -13.53 19.78
C VAL A 265 -14.09 -14.30 21.04
N LEU A 266 -14.91 -14.29 22.09
CA LEU A 266 -14.56 -14.90 23.37
C LEU A 266 -14.60 -16.44 23.34
N LYS A 267 -15.44 -17.04 22.49
CA LYS A 267 -15.59 -18.50 22.43
C LYS A 267 -14.30 -19.27 22.09
N PRO A 268 -13.51 -18.91 21.05
CA PRO A 268 -12.23 -19.57 20.78
C PRO A 268 -11.14 -19.23 21.80
N LEU A 269 -11.30 -18.14 22.56
CA LEU A 269 -10.35 -17.67 23.57
C LEU A 269 -10.71 -18.12 25.00
N ARG A 270 -11.61 -19.09 25.16
CA ARG A 270 -12.00 -19.58 26.49
C ARG A 270 -10.78 -20.01 27.30
N SER A 271 -10.70 -19.53 28.54
CA SER A 271 -9.58 -19.74 29.46
C SER A 271 -8.27 -19.05 29.05
N GLN A 272 -8.32 -18.17 28.05
CA GLN A 272 -7.25 -17.33 27.52
C GLN A 272 -7.79 -15.93 27.16
N GLU A 273 -8.83 -15.47 27.86
CA GLU A 273 -9.50 -14.21 27.58
C GLU A 273 -8.57 -12.99 27.77
N GLU A 274 -7.49 -13.13 28.54
CA GLU A 274 -6.44 -12.12 28.70
C GLU A 274 -5.66 -11.81 27.41
N LEU A 275 -5.74 -12.68 26.40
CA LEU A 275 -5.14 -12.43 25.08
C LEU A 275 -5.98 -11.46 24.23
N LEU A 276 -7.23 -11.20 24.62
CA LEU A 276 -8.06 -10.15 24.03
C LEU A 276 -7.73 -8.82 24.71
N LEU A 277 -6.94 -7.98 24.05
CA LEU A 277 -6.54 -6.68 24.59
C LEU A 277 -7.64 -5.64 24.45
N GLU A 278 -8.35 -5.63 23.32
CA GLU A 278 -9.39 -4.64 23.05
C GLU A 278 -10.43 -5.19 22.07
N TYR A 279 -11.69 -4.77 22.27
CA TYR A 279 -12.79 -5.07 21.38
C TYR A 279 -13.66 -3.83 21.21
N VAL A 280 -13.85 -3.42 19.96
CA VAL A 280 -14.80 -2.38 19.60
C VAL A 280 -15.68 -2.86 18.46
N THR A 281 -16.76 -2.12 18.20
CA THR A 281 -17.57 -2.35 17.01
C THR A 281 -17.69 -1.09 16.16
N ARG A 282 -17.80 -1.31 14.85
CA ARG A 282 -18.05 -0.28 13.86
C ARG A 282 -19.17 -0.71 12.93
N VAL A 283 -19.74 0.26 12.25
CA VAL A 283 -20.64 0.03 11.14
C VAL A 283 -19.83 0.14 9.85
N ASN A 284 -19.68 -0.98 9.14
CA ASN A 284 -19.06 -1.05 7.81
C ASN A 284 -20.13 -1.48 6.80
N GLU A 285 -20.36 -0.69 5.74
CA GLU A 285 -21.39 -0.97 4.73
C GLU A 285 -22.79 -1.31 5.31
N GLY A 286 -23.15 -0.67 6.43
CA GLY A 286 -24.42 -0.91 7.13
C GLY A 286 -24.46 -2.17 8.01
N ARG A 287 -23.34 -2.89 8.15
CA ARG A 287 -23.20 -4.11 8.96
C ARG A 287 -22.43 -3.82 10.24
N GLU A 288 -22.89 -4.39 11.36
CA GLU A 288 -22.09 -4.40 12.58
C GLU A 288 -20.83 -5.25 12.35
N THR A 289 -19.68 -4.64 12.59
CA THR A 289 -18.35 -5.19 12.35
C THR A 289 -17.58 -5.16 13.67
N ALA A 290 -17.08 -6.32 14.09
CA ALA A 290 -16.17 -6.41 15.23
C ALA A 290 -14.78 -5.98 14.77
N ILE A 291 -14.08 -5.26 15.64
CA ILE A 291 -12.64 -5.01 15.49
C ILE A 291 -11.96 -5.39 16.79
N VAL A 292 -10.99 -6.29 16.66
CA VAL A 292 -10.41 -7.04 17.77
C VAL A 292 -8.91 -6.84 17.77
N LEU A 293 -8.33 -6.46 18.90
CA LEU A 293 -6.89 -6.49 19.11
C LEU A 293 -6.52 -7.67 19.99
N LEU A 294 -5.69 -8.56 19.46
CA LEU A 294 -5.23 -9.78 20.11
C LEU A 294 -3.73 -9.73 20.37
N LYS A 295 -3.32 -10.28 21.52
CA LYS A 295 -1.90 -10.51 21.85
C LYS A 295 -1.47 -11.89 21.38
N GLY A 296 -0.42 -11.94 20.56
CA GLY A 296 0.25 -13.16 20.15
C GLY A 296 -0.40 -13.87 18.95
N LEU A 297 0.45 -14.51 18.16
CA LEU A 297 0.04 -15.28 16.98
C LEU A 297 -0.93 -16.41 17.31
N LYS A 298 -0.79 -17.04 18.49
CA LYS A 298 -1.68 -18.12 18.93
C LYS A 298 -3.14 -17.65 19.01
N ALA A 299 -3.39 -16.51 19.64
CA ALA A 299 -4.72 -15.95 19.77
C ALA A 299 -5.32 -15.60 18.40
N ARG A 300 -4.52 -15.00 17.51
CA ARG A 300 -4.90 -14.76 16.11
C ARG A 300 -5.34 -16.04 15.43
N ARG A 301 -4.53 -17.10 15.48
CA ARG A 301 -4.84 -18.38 14.81
C ARG A 301 -6.13 -18.98 15.36
N LEU A 302 -6.30 -19.00 16.67
CA LEU A 302 -7.52 -19.51 17.30
C LEU A 302 -8.78 -18.77 16.82
N LEU A 303 -8.73 -17.44 16.71
CA LEU A 303 -9.86 -16.66 16.21
C LEU A 303 -10.07 -16.87 14.71
N VAL A 304 -9.02 -16.78 13.89
CA VAL A 304 -9.12 -16.95 12.43
C VAL A 304 -9.66 -18.34 12.08
N ASP A 305 -9.09 -19.41 12.64
CA ASP A 305 -9.56 -20.79 12.42
C ASP A 305 -11.02 -20.97 12.85
N TYR A 306 -11.45 -20.28 13.90
CA TYR A 306 -12.82 -20.29 14.38
C TYR A 306 -13.75 -19.56 13.40
N LEU A 307 -13.34 -18.41 12.85
CA LEU A 307 -14.12 -17.65 11.87
C LEU A 307 -14.23 -18.41 10.54
N GLU A 308 -13.12 -18.91 9.99
CA GLU A 308 -13.09 -19.61 8.69
C GLU A 308 -13.97 -20.87 8.63
N LYS A 309 -14.21 -21.52 9.77
CA LYS A 309 -15.09 -22.70 9.88
C LYS A 309 -16.58 -22.35 9.78
N ARG A 310 -16.95 -21.07 9.69
CA ARG A 310 -18.34 -20.60 9.63
C ARG A 310 -18.65 -20.02 8.26
N ASN A 311 -19.79 -20.42 7.71
CA ASN A 311 -20.28 -19.93 6.43
C ASN A 311 -21.01 -18.58 6.52
N TYR A 312 -21.14 -18.01 7.72
CA TYR A 312 -21.87 -16.78 7.99
C TYR A 312 -20.97 -15.65 8.52
N THR A 313 -19.65 -15.77 8.35
CA THR A 313 -18.68 -14.75 8.75
C THR A 313 -17.84 -14.33 7.56
N GLU A 314 -17.57 -13.03 7.45
CA GLU A 314 -16.73 -12.45 6.43
C GLU A 314 -15.65 -11.59 7.12
N PRO A 315 -14.35 -11.91 6.94
CA PRO A 315 -13.27 -11.07 7.44
C PRO A 315 -13.12 -9.82 6.57
N ASP A 316 -13.10 -8.65 7.20
CA ASP A 316 -12.78 -7.38 6.55
C ASP A 316 -11.27 -7.20 6.42
N PHE A 317 -10.52 -7.50 7.49
CA PHE A 317 -9.06 -7.53 7.48
C PHE A 317 -8.49 -8.38 8.64
N ASN A 318 -7.24 -8.83 8.47
CA ASN A 318 -6.48 -9.60 9.44
C ASN A 318 -4.99 -9.25 9.28
N GLU A 319 -4.52 -8.31 10.08
CA GLU A 319 -3.23 -7.64 9.87
C GLU A 319 -2.44 -7.51 11.16
N LEU A 320 -1.11 -7.45 11.04
CA LEU A 320 -0.23 -7.07 12.14
C LEU A 320 -0.50 -5.61 12.56
N PHE A 321 -0.73 -5.40 13.84
CA PHE A 321 -1.02 -4.08 14.40
C PHE A 321 0.20 -3.16 14.28
N SER A 322 -0.01 -2.00 13.66
CA SER A 322 1.02 -0.96 13.50
C SER A 322 0.40 0.42 13.43
N ALA A 323 1.22 1.47 13.56
CA ALA A 323 0.79 2.86 13.41
C ALA A 323 0.11 3.11 12.06
N ARG A 324 0.57 2.44 11.01
CA ARG A 324 -0.03 2.51 9.69
C ARG A 324 -1.46 1.96 9.69
N VAL A 325 -1.68 0.77 10.24
CA VAL A 325 -3.04 0.18 10.29
C VAL A 325 -3.98 1.10 11.07
N LEU A 326 -3.51 1.75 12.14
CA LEU A 326 -4.30 2.76 12.85
C LEU A 326 -4.69 3.94 11.96
N GLN A 327 -3.75 4.41 11.15
CA GLN A 327 -3.97 5.53 10.24
C GLN A 327 -4.93 5.12 9.14
N GLU A 328 -4.64 4.07 8.38
CA GLU A 328 -5.44 3.63 7.23
C GLU A 328 -6.84 3.17 7.63
N ARG A 329 -6.98 2.48 8.77
CA ARG A 329 -8.27 1.97 9.25
C ARG A 329 -8.96 2.90 10.26
N ARG A 330 -8.39 4.07 10.56
CA ARG A 330 -8.91 5.07 11.52
C ARG A 330 -9.11 4.57 12.95
N LEU A 331 -8.24 3.71 13.46
CA LEU A 331 -8.41 2.98 14.73
C LEU A 331 -7.80 3.70 15.94
N GLN A 332 -8.03 5.01 16.09
CA GLN A 332 -7.34 5.83 17.11
C GLN A 332 -7.57 5.40 18.55
N GLU A 333 -8.70 4.75 18.83
CA GLU A 333 -8.99 4.18 20.14
C GLU A 333 -7.97 3.10 20.57
N PHE A 334 -7.21 2.54 19.62
CA PHE A 334 -6.15 1.57 19.87
C PHE A 334 -4.75 2.22 19.96
N ALA A 335 -4.60 3.54 19.77
CA ALA A 335 -3.29 4.21 19.75
C ALA A 335 -2.47 4.01 21.04
N ARG A 336 -3.13 3.80 22.18
CA ARG A 336 -2.49 3.49 23.47
C ARG A 336 -1.66 2.21 23.49
N PHE A 337 -1.82 1.34 22.50
CA PHE A 337 -1.06 0.09 22.37
C PHE A 337 0.20 0.24 21.49
N LEU A 338 0.45 1.43 20.94
CA LEU A 338 1.68 1.74 20.23
C LEU A 338 2.72 2.38 21.16
N PRO A 339 4.01 2.35 20.77
CA PRO A 339 5.05 3.17 21.39
C PRO A 339 4.66 4.66 21.43
N GLU A 340 5.13 5.40 22.44
CA GLU A 340 4.80 6.82 22.65
C GLU A 340 5.19 7.73 21.47
N ASP A 341 6.22 7.35 20.71
CA ASP A 341 6.74 8.05 19.54
C ASP A 341 6.07 7.64 18.22
N ALA A 342 5.12 6.71 18.26
CA ALA A 342 4.42 6.28 17.07
C ALA A 342 3.64 7.45 16.44
N PRO A 343 3.64 7.56 15.10
CA PRO A 343 3.02 8.68 14.43
C PRO A 343 1.51 8.70 14.70
N ALA A 344 1.06 9.78 15.34
CA ALA A 344 -0.35 10.03 15.57
C ALA A 344 -1.11 10.04 14.23
N SER A 345 -2.34 9.53 14.24
CA SER A 345 -3.15 9.69 13.04
C SER A 345 -3.59 11.12 12.87
N ARG A 346 -3.59 11.50 11.60
CA ARG A 346 -4.07 12.79 11.11
C ARG A 346 -5.55 12.72 10.72
N LEU A 347 -6.14 11.53 10.75
CA LEU A 347 -7.52 11.30 10.36
C LEU A 347 -8.48 11.59 11.52
N PRO A 348 -9.70 12.08 11.22
CA PRO A 348 -10.71 12.32 12.24
C PRO A 348 -11.09 11.03 12.96
N ALA A 349 -11.51 11.16 14.22
CA ALA A 349 -12.02 10.04 15.01
C ALA A 349 -13.25 9.43 14.33
N TYR A 350 -13.34 8.10 14.35
CA TYR A 350 -14.50 7.40 13.81
C TYR A 350 -15.78 7.89 14.49
N THR A 351 -16.75 8.31 13.68
CA THR A 351 -18.09 8.68 14.15
C THR A 351 -19.09 7.66 13.65
N ARG A 352 -19.75 6.97 14.58
CA ARG A 352 -20.77 5.97 14.22
C ARG A 352 -21.94 6.63 13.47
N PRO A 353 -22.42 6.03 12.37
CA PRO A 353 -23.62 6.51 11.68
C PRO A 353 -24.84 6.60 12.62
N PRO A 354 -25.68 7.64 12.52
CA PRO A 354 -26.89 7.76 13.32
C PRO A 354 -27.85 6.59 13.08
N ALA A 355 -28.43 6.05 14.15
CA ALA A 355 -29.43 5.00 14.04
C ALA A 355 -30.66 5.51 13.27
N GLY A 356 -31.12 4.74 12.27
CA GLY A 356 -32.35 5.02 11.51
C GLY A 356 -32.19 5.89 10.26
N GLN A 357 -30.97 6.29 9.86
CA GLN A 357 -30.78 6.85 8.52
C GLN A 357 -30.95 5.77 7.45
N VAL A 358 -31.75 6.10 6.43
CA VAL A 358 -31.90 5.27 5.24
C VAL A 358 -30.95 5.80 4.18
N TYR A 359 -30.00 4.97 3.78
CA TYR A 359 -29.08 5.29 2.69
C TYR A 359 -29.66 4.83 1.36
N ALA A 360 -29.26 5.48 0.25
CA ALA A 360 -29.74 5.12 -1.09
C ALA A 360 -29.45 3.65 -1.45
N TYR A 361 -28.34 3.07 -0.97
CA TYR A 361 -28.02 1.65 -1.18
C TYR A 361 -28.94 0.69 -0.41
N GLN A 362 -29.73 1.19 0.54
CA GLN A 362 -30.71 0.42 1.31
C GLN A 362 -32.14 0.56 0.74
N ALA A 363 -32.31 1.27 -0.39
CA ALA A 363 -33.62 1.46 -1.00
C ALA A 363 -34.17 0.12 -1.51
N ALA A 364 -35.46 -0.12 -1.27
CA ALA A 364 -36.16 -1.34 -1.70
C ALA A 364 -36.29 -1.48 -3.23
N GLY A 365 -35.99 -0.41 -3.97
CA GLY A 365 -35.97 -0.37 -5.43
C GLY A 365 -34.84 0.52 -5.92
N PHE A 366 -34.57 0.46 -7.23
CA PHE A 366 -33.55 1.30 -7.84
C PHE A 366 -33.88 2.78 -7.67
N VAL A 367 -32.96 3.53 -7.07
CA VAL A 367 -32.96 4.99 -7.03
C VAL A 367 -31.84 5.46 -7.95
N ALA A 368 -32.20 6.19 -9.02
CA ALA A 368 -31.21 6.71 -9.94
C ALA A 368 -30.27 7.71 -9.21
N PRO A 369 -28.94 7.65 -9.43
CA PRO A 369 -28.03 8.66 -8.90
C PRO A 369 -28.30 10.03 -9.51
N GLU A 370 -28.53 11.04 -8.67
CA GLU A 370 -28.80 12.41 -9.11
C GLU A 370 -27.62 13.34 -8.79
N TYR A 371 -26.62 13.35 -9.67
CA TYR A 371 -25.35 14.07 -9.45
C TYR A 371 -25.55 15.58 -9.23
N GLN A 372 -26.36 16.23 -10.08
CA GLN A 372 -26.49 17.69 -10.09
C GLN A 372 -27.19 18.25 -8.85
N SER A 373 -28.13 17.49 -8.27
CA SER A 373 -28.85 17.89 -7.07
C SER A 373 -28.12 17.50 -5.80
N PHE A 374 -27.39 16.37 -5.83
CA PHE A 374 -26.62 15.91 -4.68
C PHE A 374 -25.35 16.72 -4.49
N PHE A 375 -24.60 17.02 -5.56
CA PHE A 375 -23.41 17.85 -5.51
C PHE A 375 -23.76 19.28 -5.92
N THR A 376 -23.69 20.21 -4.96
CA THR A 376 -24.10 21.60 -5.16
C THR A 376 -23.12 22.32 -6.11
N ASP A 377 -23.64 23.24 -6.92
CA ASP A 377 -22.82 24.13 -7.74
C ASP A 377 -22.38 25.38 -6.95
N ASP A 378 -21.46 25.21 -6.01
CA ASP A 378 -21.05 26.27 -5.08
C ASP A 378 -19.55 26.58 -5.21
N VAL A 379 -19.23 27.70 -5.88
CA VAL A 379 -17.86 28.15 -6.14
C VAL A 379 -17.10 28.44 -4.84
N GLN A 380 -17.79 28.94 -3.82
CA GLN A 380 -17.15 29.25 -2.54
C GLN A 380 -16.83 27.97 -1.78
N ALA A 381 -17.76 27.00 -1.76
CA ALA A 381 -17.50 25.69 -1.19
C ALA A 381 -16.37 24.93 -1.93
N GLY A 382 -16.21 25.14 -3.24
CA GLY A 382 -15.07 24.59 -3.99
C GLY A 382 -13.71 25.09 -3.48
N LYS A 383 -13.60 26.39 -3.22
CA LYS A 383 -12.38 26.98 -2.62
C LYS A 383 -12.15 26.52 -1.19
N GLU A 384 -13.19 26.45 -0.38
CA GLU A 384 -13.11 25.95 1.00
C GLU A 384 -12.64 24.49 1.03
N LEU A 385 -13.11 23.66 0.10
CA LEU A 385 -12.67 22.27 -0.03
C LEU A 385 -11.19 22.18 -0.43
N ASP A 386 -10.74 23.00 -1.38
CA ASP A 386 -9.34 23.06 -1.81
C ASP A 386 -8.42 23.54 -0.66
N GLU A 387 -8.82 24.57 0.08
CA GLU A 387 -8.09 25.06 1.25
C GLU A 387 -8.04 24.01 2.38
N LEU A 388 -9.13 23.28 2.59
CA LEU A 388 -9.17 22.18 3.56
C LEU A 388 -8.20 21.07 3.16
N TYR A 389 -8.15 20.71 1.87
CA TYR A 389 -7.20 19.72 1.37
C TYR A 389 -5.75 20.17 1.58
N GLU A 390 -5.40 21.41 1.29
CA GLU A 390 -4.05 21.93 1.54
C GLU A 390 -3.68 21.89 3.03
N ASN A 391 -4.65 22.04 3.92
CA ASN A 391 -4.47 22.00 5.38
C ASN A 391 -4.85 20.66 6.03
N ARG A 392 -4.99 19.59 5.23
CA ARG A 392 -5.50 18.26 5.67
C ARG A 392 -4.70 17.57 6.78
N GLU A 393 -3.50 18.04 7.08
CA GLU A 393 -2.69 17.48 8.16
C GLU A 393 -3.15 17.92 9.57
N LYS A 394 -4.06 18.91 9.65
CA LYS A 394 -4.56 19.49 10.91
C LYS A 394 -6.09 19.43 11.00
N LEU A 395 -6.70 18.35 10.50
CA LEU A 395 -8.15 18.21 10.47
C LEU A 395 -8.73 18.09 11.88
N ALA A 396 -9.52 19.08 12.28
CA ALA A 396 -10.32 19.09 13.49
C ALA A 396 -11.82 19.17 13.15
N ILE A 397 -12.29 18.27 12.28
CA ILE A 397 -13.68 18.22 11.80
C ILE A 397 -14.23 16.79 11.92
N THR A 398 -15.55 16.68 11.99
CA THR A 398 -16.26 15.38 11.99
C THR A 398 -16.44 14.81 10.58
N ASP A 399 -16.70 13.50 10.48
CA ASP A 399 -17.00 12.84 9.19
C ASP A 399 -18.17 13.49 8.46
N ARG A 400 -19.20 13.92 9.21
CA ARG A 400 -20.38 14.58 8.66
C ARG A 400 -20.03 15.94 8.05
N GLU A 401 -19.21 16.72 8.74
CA GLU A 401 -18.75 18.03 8.24
C GLU A 401 -17.86 17.85 7.00
N LEU A 402 -16.92 16.91 7.04
CA LEU A 402 -16.06 16.60 5.89
C LEU A 402 -16.88 16.15 4.68
N LEU A 403 -17.84 15.24 4.87
CA LEU A 403 -18.73 14.77 3.81
C LEU A 403 -19.59 15.91 3.25
N GLU A 404 -20.06 16.82 4.09
CA GLU A 404 -20.89 17.95 3.64
C GLU A 404 -20.06 18.99 2.88
N LEU A 405 -18.84 19.30 3.34
CA LEU A 405 -17.90 20.17 2.62
C LEU A 405 -17.54 19.58 1.26
N PHE A 406 -17.26 18.28 1.22
CA PHE A 406 -17.01 17.58 -0.03
C PHE A 406 -18.22 17.61 -0.96
N ARG A 407 -19.42 17.27 -0.45
CA ARG A 407 -20.67 17.29 -1.22
C ARG A 407 -20.93 18.67 -1.83
N ARG A 408 -20.70 19.75 -1.07
CA ARG A 408 -20.92 21.12 -1.54
C ARG A 408 -19.83 21.61 -2.48
N GLY A 409 -18.57 21.24 -2.26
CA GLY A 409 -17.42 21.81 -2.97
C GLY A 409 -16.93 21.02 -4.19
N LEU A 410 -17.22 19.72 -4.29
CA LEU A 410 -16.60 18.83 -5.29
C LEU A 410 -16.71 19.35 -6.73
N ARG A 411 -17.87 19.89 -7.12
CA ARG A 411 -18.11 20.38 -8.49
C ARG A 411 -17.22 21.55 -8.90
N GLN A 412 -16.73 22.31 -7.93
CA GLN A 412 -15.99 23.55 -8.12
C GLN A 412 -14.57 23.49 -7.56
N SER A 413 -14.12 22.31 -7.11
CA SER A 413 -12.73 22.07 -6.71
C SER A 413 -11.80 22.16 -7.91
N SER A 414 -10.59 22.69 -7.71
CA SER A 414 -9.53 22.72 -8.71
C SER A 414 -8.96 21.34 -9.06
N SER A 415 -9.20 20.31 -8.23
CA SER A 415 -8.67 18.96 -8.42
C SER A 415 -9.64 17.86 -7.91
N PRO A 416 -10.81 17.68 -8.55
CA PRO A 416 -11.85 16.77 -8.07
C PRO A 416 -11.38 15.31 -7.93
N ASN A 417 -10.51 14.83 -8.82
CA ASN A 417 -9.93 13.49 -8.74
C ASN A 417 -9.08 13.30 -7.48
N THR A 418 -8.28 14.31 -7.13
CA THR A 418 -7.49 14.32 -5.89
C THR A 418 -8.40 14.32 -4.67
N MET A 419 -9.51 15.07 -4.71
CA MET A 419 -10.49 15.11 -3.62
C MET A 419 -11.14 13.76 -3.38
N PHE A 420 -11.47 13.00 -4.44
CA PHE A 420 -11.99 11.63 -4.29
C PHE A 420 -11.01 10.69 -3.60
N GLY A 421 -9.75 10.69 -4.04
CA GLY A 421 -8.70 9.88 -3.41
C GLY A 421 -8.48 10.27 -1.96
N TRP A 422 -8.44 11.58 -1.69
CA TRP A 422 -8.27 12.11 -0.34
C TRP A 422 -9.44 11.75 0.58
N ILE A 423 -10.70 11.98 0.17
CA ILE A 423 -11.83 11.74 1.06
C ILE A 423 -12.02 10.25 1.35
N SER A 424 -11.75 9.38 0.37
CA SER A 424 -11.81 7.93 0.57
C SER A 424 -10.83 7.52 1.68
N GLY A 425 -9.57 7.97 1.58
CA GLY A 425 -8.58 7.73 2.63
C GLY A 425 -8.96 8.39 3.96
N ALA A 426 -9.47 9.62 3.94
CA ALA A 426 -9.84 10.36 5.15
C ALA A 426 -10.99 9.72 5.94
N LEU A 427 -11.92 9.06 5.23
CA LEU A 427 -13.03 8.32 5.82
C LEU A 427 -12.67 6.87 6.18
N GLY A 428 -11.44 6.43 5.89
CA GLY A 428 -10.94 5.09 6.20
C GLY A 428 -11.47 4.03 5.25
N TRP A 429 -11.82 4.42 4.02
CA TRP A 429 -12.20 3.51 2.96
C TRP A 429 -10.93 3.00 2.25
N PRO A 430 -10.87 1.70 1.89
CA PRO A 430 -9.70 1.07 1.27
C PRO A 430 -9.36 1.62 -0.12
#